data_AF-A0A4D6XDX2-F1
#
_entry.id   AF-A0A4D6XDX2-F1
#
_cell.length_a   1.000
_cell.length_b   1.000
_cell.length_c   1.000
_cell.angle_alpha   90.00
_cell.angle_beta   90.00
_cell.angle_gamma   90.00
#
_symmetry.space_group_name_H-M   'P 1'
#
loop_
_entity.id
_entity.type
_entity.pdbx_description
1 polymer ?
#
loop_
_entity_poly.entity_id
_entity_poly.type
_entity_poly.pdbx_seq_one_letter_code
_entity_poly.pdbx_strand_id
1 'polypeptide(L)'
;MKELEEMERMWLAADTARKVAMRAAPRDRMLWRDQLVNVVCGAIKAVCITVALGMVIERIGLPGDISQTFAIYVTGPFLAFNPWAIFWRNLFRERANAAFDDALENPRQYLTL
;
A
#
# COMPACT_ATOMS: atom_id res chain seq x y z
N MET A 1 10.71 14.46 33.34
CA MET A 1 11.86 13.76 32.73
C MET A 1 11.66 12.26 32.67
N LYS A 2 11.31 11.56 33.77
CA LYS A 2 11.06 10.10 33.74
C LYS A 2 10.00 9.63 32.72
N GLU A 3 8.87 10.32 32.63
CA GLU A 3 7.83 9.96 31.65
C GLU A 3 8.28 10.14 30.19
N LEU A 4 9.20 11.07 29.94
CA LEU A 4 9.72 11.36 28.61
C LEU A 4 10.72 10.28 28.17
N GLU A 5 11.57 9.84 29.09
CA GLU A 5 12.49 8.70 28.88
C GLU A 5 11.73 7.37 28.70
N GLU A 6 10.62 7.17 29.43
CA GLU A 6 9.76 5.99 29.26
C GLU A 6 9.01 6.01 27.93
N MET A 7 8.47 7.15 27.50
CA MET A 7 7.88 7.31 26.16
C MET A 7 8.90 7.03 25.05
N GLU A 8 10.12 7.57 25.18
CA GLU A 8 11.17 7.37 24.18
C GLU A 8 11.54 5.89 24.05
N ARG A 9 11.64 5.16 25.18
CA ARG A 9 11.89 3.71 25.18
C ARG A 9 10.76 2.91 24.54
N MET A 10 9.49 3.26 24.80
CA MET A 10 8.34 2.60 24.17
C MET A 10 8.32 2.81 22.65
N TRP A 11 8.56 4.04 22.20
CA TRP A 11 8.65 4.34 20.76
C TRP A 11 9.79 3.60 20.07
N LEU A 12 10.94 3.47 20.75
CA LEU A 12 12.10 2.78 20.22
C LEU A 12 11.86 1.26 20.15
N ALA A 13 11.16 0.69 21.13
CA ALA A 13 10.73 -0.71 21.10
C ALA A 13 9.73 -0.97 19.96
N ALA A 14 8.74 -0.09 19.77
CA ALA A 14 7.77 -0.20 18.69
C ALA A 14 8.43 -0.07 17.30
N ASP A 15 9.34 0.88 17.09
CA ASP A 15 10.09 1.01 15.83
C ASP A 15 10.96 -0.22 15.55
N THR A 16 11.52 -0.83 16.61
CA THR A 16 12.29 -2.07 16.50
C THR A 16 11.39 -3.24 16.10
N ALA A 17 10.21 -3.40 16.72
CA ALA A 17 9.21 -4.41 16.35
C ALA A 17 8.77 -4.25 14.89
N ARG A 18 8.51 -3.02 14.43
CA ARG A 18 8.21 -2.69 13.04
C ARG A 18 9.32 -3.14 12.08
N LYS A 19 10.59 -2.85 12.41
CA LYS A 19 11.75 -3.24 11.59
C LYS A 19 11.92 -4.75 11.52
N VAL A 20 11.72 -5.46 12.63
CA VAL A 20 11.76 -6.93 12.68
C VAL A 20 10.64 -7.52 11.83
N ALA A 21 9.41 -7.00 11.97
CA ALA A 21 8.27 -7.41 11.17
C ALA A 21 8.51 -7.16 9.67
N MET A 22 9.06 -6.01 9.27
CA MET A 22 9.42 -5.73 7.87
C MET A 22 10.46 -6.71 7.31
N ARG A 23 11.44 -7.15 8.11
CA ARG A 23 12.45 -8.13 7.68
C ARG A 23 11.88 -9.54 7.60
N ALA A 24 10.91 -9.87 8.45
CA ALA A 24 10.26 -11.17 8.48
C ALA A 24 9.16 -11.32 7.41
N ALA A 25 8.42 -10.24 7.13
CA ALA A 25 7.28 -10.23 6.21
C ALA A 25 7.58 -10.79 4.81
N PRO A 26 8.72 -10.50 4.12
CA PRO A 26 9.02 -11.09 2.82
C PRO A 26 9.30 -12.60 2.85
N ARG A 27 9.47 -13.21 4.03
CA ARG A 27 9.62 -14.68 4.16
C ARG A 27 8.27 -15.39 4.27
N ASP A 28 7.18 -14.67 4.50
CA ASP A 28 5.85 -15.23 4.62
C ASP A 28 5.21 -15.45 3.24
N ARG A 29 5.09 -16.72 2.83
CA ARG A 29 4.50 -17.11 1.54
C ARG A 29 3.02 -16.73 1.42
N MET A 30 2.28 -16.74 2.53
CA MET A 30 0.86 -16.40 2.52
C MET A 30 0.68 -14.90 2.26
N LEU A 31 1.55 -14.07 2.85
CA LEU A 31 1.54 -12.63 2.61
C LEU A 31 1.87 -12.27 1.16
N TRP A 32 2.79 -13.00 0.52
CA TRP A 32 3.08 -12.85 -0.91
C TRP A 32 1.90 -13.22 -1.81
N ARG A 33 1.16 -14.27 -1.46
CA ARG A 33 -0.04 -14.66 -2.21
C ARG A 33 -1.08 -13.55 -2.17
N ASP A 34 -1.35 -13.03 -0.99
CA ASP A 34 -2.34 -11.97 -0.81
C ASP A 34 -1.87 -10.66 -1.46
N GLN A 35 -0.55 -10.38 -1.43
CA GLN A 35 0.02 -9.24 -2.15
C GLN A 35 -0.16 -9.41 -3.67
N LEU A 36 0.09 -10.59 -4.21
CA LEU A 36 -0.07 -10.86 -5.64
C LEU A 36 -1.53 -10.70 -6.08
N VAL A 37 -2.48 -11.17 -5.27
CA VAL A 37 -3.91 -10.93 -5.51
C VAL A 37 -4.22 -9.43 -5.54
N ASN A 38 -3.69 -8.65 -4.58
CA ASN A 38 -3.86 -7.20 -4.57
C ASN A 38 -3.27 -6.53 -5.81
N VAL A 39 -2.10 -6.97 -6.27
CA VAL A 39 -1.46 -6.47 -7.50
C VAL A 39 -2.33 -6.75 -8.72
N VAL A 40 -2.84 -7.98 -8.86
CA VAL A 40 -3.72 -8.37 -9.97
C VAL A 40 -5.02 -7.59 -9.95
N CYS A 41 -5.66 -7.45 -8.78
CA CYS A 41 -6.87 -6.63 -8.63
C CYS A 41 -6.60 -5.16 -8.96
N GLY A 42 -5.45 -4.62 -8.55
CA GLY A 42 -5.02 -3.27 -8.91
C GLY A 42 -4.87 -3.08 -10.42
N ALA A 43 -4.24 -4.05 -11.10
CA ALA A 43 -4.10 -4.04 -12.55
C ALA A 43 -5.44 -4.11 -13.27
N ILE A 44 -6.36 -4.98 -12.84
CA ILE A 44 -7.71 -5.07 -13.42
C ILE A 44 -8.45 -3.74 -13.27
N LYS A 45 -8.42 -3.13 -12.07
CA LYS A 45 -9.04 -1.80 -11.84
C LYS A 45 -8.46 -0.73 -12.75
N ALA A 46 -7.13 -0.70 -12.91
CA ALA A 46 -6.44 0.24 -13.79
C ALA A 46 -6.90 0.11 -15.25
N VAL A 47 -7.02 -1.12 -15.75
CA VAL A 47 -7.54 -1.41 -17.09
C VAL A 47 -8.99 -0.95 -17.21
N CYS A 48 -9.86 -1.30 -16.26
CA CYS A 48 -11.26 -0.90 -16.28
C CYS A 48 -11.45 0.62 -16.33
N ILE A 49 -10.68 1.37 -15.53
CA ILE A 49 -10.76 2.85 -15.53
C ILE A 49 -10.28 3.42 -16.85
N THR A 50 -9.20 2.88 -17.42
CA THR A 50 -8.66 3.33 -18.71
C THR A 50 -9.67 3.09 -19.83
N VAL A 51 -10.27 1.90 -19.88
CA VAL A 51 -11.30 1.56 -20.87
C VAL A 51 -12.53 2.44 -20.70
N ALA A 52 -13.01 2.62 -19.46
CA ALA A 52 -14.18 3.45 -19.18
C ALA A 52 -13.95 4.92 -19.59
N LEU A 53 -12.77 5.47 -19.28
CA LEU A 53 -12.40 6.82 -19.70
C LEU A 53 -12.34 6.92 -21.23
N GLY A 54 -11.75 5.93 -21.91
CA GLY A 54 -11.70 5.87 -23.37
C GLY A 54 -13.10 5.87 -24.00
N MET A 55 -14.03 5.09 -23.45
CA MET A 55 -15.43 5.07 -23.91
C MET A 55 -16.15 6.41 -23.69
N VAL A 56 -15.87 7.10 -22.57
CA VAL A 56 -16.43 8.43 -22.30
C VAL A 56 -15.91 9.46 -23.31
N ILE A 57 -14.63 9.40 -23.65
CA ILE A 57 -14.02 10.32 -24.61
C ILE A 57 -14.53 10.05 -26.04
N GLU A 58 -14.71 8.79 -26.39
CA GLU A 58 -15.30 8.40 -27.68
C GLU A 58 -16.73 8.95 -27.81
N ARG A 59 -17.53 8.89 -26.73
CA ARG A 59 -18.88 9.49 -26.67
C ARG A 59 -18.90 11.00 -26.86
N ILE A 60 -17.78 11.69 -26.60
CA ILE A 60 -17.63 13.14 -26.78
C ILE A 60 -17.30 13.49 -28.25
N GLY A 61 -17.07 12.49 -29.11
CA GLY A 61 -16.91 12.66 -30.57
C GLY A 61 -15.48 12.48 -31.07
N LEU A 62 -14.57 11.97 -30.23
CA LEU A 62 -13.22 11.63 -30.67
C LEU A 62 -13.19 10.21 -31.30
N PRO A 63 -12.37 9.99 -32.33
CA PRO A 63 -12.14 8.66 -32.89
C PRO A 63 -11.68 7.68 -31.80
N GLY A 64 -12.11 6.42 -31.88
CA GLY A 64 -11.84 5.39 -30.85
C GLY A 64 -10.35 5.25 -30.53
N ASP A 65 -9.50 5.23 -31.55
CA ASP A 65 -8.04 5.10 -31.39
C ASP A 65 -7.43 6.27 -30.61
N ILE A 66 -7.90 7.49 -30.87
CA ILE A 66 -7.44 8.71 -30.18
C ILE A 66 -7.96 8.73 -28.74
N SER A 67 -9.21 8.30 -28.54
CA SER A 67 -9.87 8.26 -27.24
C SER A 67 -9.18 7.29 -26.28
N GLN A 68 -8.84 6.09 -26.75
CA GLN A 68 -8.10 5.09 -25.96
C GLN A 68 -6.68 5.56 -25.67
N THR A 69 -5.99 6.13 -26.67
CA THR A 69 -4.63 6.66 -26.50
C THR A 69 -4.61 7.77 -25.45
N PHE A 70 -5.55 8.72 -25.52
CA PHE A 70 -5.69 9.78 -24.53
C PHE A 70 -6.00 9.21 -23.14
N ALA A 71 -6.91 8.23 -23.05
CA ALA A 71 -7.24 7.61 -21.79
C ALA A 71 -6.00 6.98 -21.11
N ILE A 72 -5.14 6.29 -21.88
CA ILE A 72 -3.87 5.73 -21.38
C ILE A 72 -2.93 6.85 -20.88
N TYR A 73 -2.81 7.95 -21.63
CA TYR A 73 -1.96 9.08 -21.22
C TYR A 73 -2.47 9.81 -19.98
N VAL A 74 -3.76 9.74 -19.69
CA VAL A 74 -4.34 10.30 -18.47
C VAL A 74 -4.20 9.30 -17.33
N THR A 75 -4.67 8.06 -17.48
CA THR A 75 -4.66 7.08 -16.40
C THR A 75 -3.26 6.62 -16.02
N GLY A 76 -2.33 6.51 -16.96
CA GLY A 76 -0.94 6.10 -16.72
C GLY A 76 -0.25 6.95 -15.66
N PRO A 77 -0.17 8.28 -15.80
CA PRO A 77 0.32 9.18 -14.77
C PRO A 77 -0.44 9.07 -13.44
N PHE A 78 -1.78 9.01 -13.45
CA PHE A 78 -2.54 8.84 -12.21
C PHE A 78 -2.19 7.54 -11.46
N LEU A 79 -1.91 6.46 -12.19
CA LEU A 79 -1.44 5.18 -11.64
C LEU A 79 -0.01 5.29 -11.09
N ALA A 80 0.87 6.01 -11.77
CA ALA A 80 2.28 6.16 -11.40
C ALA A 80 2.48 7.11 -10.20
N PHE A 81 1.74 8.22 -10.14
CA PHE A 81 1.88 9.24 -9.10
C PHE A 81 1.06 8.94 -7.85
N ASN A 82 0.08 8.05 -7.90
CA ASN A 82 -0.70 7.65 -6.73
C ASN A 82 -1.04 6.15 -6.67
N PRO A 83 -0.03 5.25 -6.64
CA PRO A 83 -0.30 3.82 -6.57
C PRO A 83 -0.93 3.45 -5.22
N TRP A 84 -0.57 4.15 -4.14
CA TRP A 84 -1.02 3.83 -2.77
C TRP A 84 -2.48 4.17 -2.47
N ALA A 85 -3.03 5.28 -2.98
CA ALA A 85 -4.39 5.67 -2.59
C ALA A 85 -5.49 4.94 -3.37
N ILE A 86 -5.19 4.34 -4.53
CA ILE A 86 -6.24 3.84 -5.43
C ILE A 86 -6.05 2.37 -5.84
N PHE A 87 -4.81 1.86 -5.95
CA PHE A 87 -4.58 0.58 -6.65
C PHE A 87 -3.70 -0.44 -5.91
N TRP A 88 -2.81 -0.02 -5.01
CA TRP A 88 -1.78 -0.90 -4.44
C TRP A 88 -1.73 -0.75 -2.92
N ARG A 89 -2.37 -1.68 -2.22
CA ARG A 89 -2.08 -1.92 -0.80
C ARG A 89 -0.73 -2.59 -0.68
N ASN A 90 0.09 -2.13 0.27
CA ASN A 90 1.36 -2.76 0.59
C ASN A 90 1.18 -3.54 1.90
N LEU A 91 0.82 -4.82 1.78
CA LEU A 91 0.51 -5.68 2.92
C LEU A 91 1.73 -5.89 3.84
N PHE A 92 2.95 -5.82 3.30
CA PHE A 92 4.18 -5.88 4.11
C PHE A 92 4.25 -4.69 5.06
N ARG A 93 3.96 -3.49 4.55
CA ARG A 93 3.96 -2.26 5.34
C ARG A 93 2.81 -2.22 6.33
N GLU A 94 1.63 -2.70 5.93
CA GLU A 94 0.47 -2.81 6.83
C GLU A 94 0.75 -3.75 8.01
N ARG A 95 1.35 -4.92 7.75
CA ARG A 95 1.73 -5.85 8.84
C ARG A 95 2.80 -5.26 9.76
N ALA A 96 3.75 -4.51 9.21
CA ALA A 96 4.77 -3.86 10.01
C ALA A 96 4.20 -2.71 10.85
N ASN A 97 3.24 -1.95 10.32
CA ASN A 97 2.51 -0.93 11.09
C ASN A 97 1.63 -1.58 12.17
N ALA A 98 0.96 -2.69 11.88
CA ALA A 98 0.21 -3.42 12.90
C ALA A 98 1.09 -3.91 14.05
N ALA A 99 2.31 -4.38 13.75
CA ALA A 99 3.28 -4.76 14.79
C ALA A 99 3.82 -3.55 15.58
N PHE A 100 3.85 -2.37 14.97
CA PHE A 100 4.19 -1.12 15.64
C PHE A 100 3.09 -0.70 16.62
N ASP A 101 1.84 -0.71 16.14
CA ASP A 101 0.66 -0.32 16.93
C ASP A 101 0.46 -1.30 18.11
N ASP A 102 0.61 -2.61 17.88
CA ASP A 102 0.53 -3.63 18.93
C ASP A 102 1.63 -3.46 20.00
N ALA A 103 2.85 -3.06 19.59
CA ALA A 103 3.93 -2.77 20.53
C ALA A 103 3.70 -1.49 21.35
N LEU A 104 2.93 -0.53 20.83
CA LEU A 104 2.51 0.66 21.57
C LEU A 104 1.34 0.36 22.53
N GLU A 105 0.41 -0.52 22.16
CA GLU A 105 -0.70 -0.93 23.01
C GLU A 105 -0.27 -1.88 24.14
N ASN A 106 0.72 -2.76 23.90
CA ASN A 106 1.23 -3.74 24.86
C ASN A 106 2.76 -3.66 25.07
N PRO A 107 3.30 -2.53 25.59
CA PRO A 107 4.74 -2.30 25.67
C PRO A 107 5.46 -3.29 26.60
N ARG A 108 4.76 -3.87 27.60
CA ARG A 108 5.34 -4.86 28.54
C ARG A 108 5.81 -6.14 27.87
N GLN A 109 5.23 -6.52 26.73
CA GLN A 109 5.60 -7.73 26.00
C GLN A 109 6.87 -7.54 25.16
N TYR A 110 7.21 -6.28 24.85
CA TYR A 110 8.32 -5.90 23.97
C TYR A 110 9.49 -5.23 24.70
N LEU A 111 9.30 -4.79 25.95
CA LEU A 111 10.36 -4.24 26.82
C LEU A 111 11.28 -5.31 27.44
N THR A 112 10.98 -6.59 27.26
CA THR A 112 11.78 -7.73 27.76
C THR A 112 12.63 -8.42 26.69
N LEU A 113 12.58 -7.94 25.45
CA LEU A 113 13.39 -8.40 24.30
C LEU A 113 14.61 -7.50 24.12
#